data_AF-A0A699ZRD3-F1
#
_entry.id   AF-A0A699ZRD3-F1
#
_cell.length_a   1.000
_cell.length_b   1.000
_cell.length_c   1.000
_cell.angle_alpha   90.00
_cell.angle_beta   90.00
_cell.angle_gamma   90.00
#
_symmetry.space_group_name_H-M   'P 1'
#
loop_
_entity.id
_entity.type
_entity.pdbx_description
1 polymer ?
#
loop_
_entity_poly.entity_id
_entity_poly.type
_entity_poly.pdbx_seq_one_letter_code
_entity_poly.pdbx_strand_id
1 'polypeptide(L)'
;MAADVTPMWRFSKPVNSEPTRCLYATGWPAEQFEYLQVLFAAYGPVELVRPSNLASSYCFAMFATAPCAQAALAGLNNMPCEASPSARKLCLRYSNATMQPQQSAPPPATARTSDQLGVPGLQLLHDFVSPGEEIELLNAVAHGPWQHLAKRRVQHFGWEFDYSVRGRGLQRWKRR
;
A
#
# COMPACT_ATOMS: atom_id res chain seq x y z
N MET A 1 -22.43 24.93 15.21
CA MET A 1 -20.96 24.97 15.09
C MET A 1 -20.59 24.36 13.76
N ALA A 2 -20.13 25.15 12.80
CA ALA A 2 -19.68 24.63 11.50
C ALA A 2 -18.42 23.79 11.75
N ALA A 3 -18.44 22.51 11.36
CA ALA A 3 -17.23 21.70 11.39
C ALA A 3 -16.19 22.38 10.49
N ASP A 4 -15.01 22.64 11.02
CA ASP A 4 -13.90 23.19 10.26
C ASP A 4 -13.43 22.14 9.25
N VAL A 5 -13.97 22.20 8.03
CA VAL A 5 -13.64 21.24 6.97
C VAL A 5 -12.34 21.68 6.34
N THR A 6 -11.22 21.23 6.91
CA THR A 6 -9.91 21.49 6.32
C THR A 6 -9.85 20.80 4.95
N PRO A 7 -9.63 21.55 3.85
CA PRO A 7 -9.53 20.96 2.53
C PRO A 7 -8.25 20.14 2.44
N MET A 8 -8.35 18.92 1.92
CA MET A 8 -7.20 18.03 1.76
C MET A 8 -7.01 17.63 0.29
N TRP A 9 -5.77 17.55 -0.16
CA TRP A 9 -5.44 17.05 -1.50
C TRP A 9 -5.77 15.57 -1.58
N ARG A 10 -6.72 15.18 -2.42
CA ARG A 10 -6.99 13.77 -2.71
C ARG A 10 -6.29 13.38 -4.01
N PHE A 11 -5.32 12.48 -3.88
CA PHE A 11 -4.58 11.96 -5.02
C PHE A 11 -5.26 10.72 -5.60
N SER A 12 -5.18 10.57 -6.91
CA SER A 12 -5.68 9.40 -7.64
C SER A 12 -4.52 8.49 -8.03
N LYS A 13 -4.78 7.18 -8.11
CA LYS A 13 -3.80 6.27 -8.73
C LYS A 13 -3.61 6.64 -10.20
N PRO A 14 -2.47 6.30 -10.81
CA PRO A 14 -2.22 6.58 -12.23
C PRO A 14 -3.28 5.91 -13.11
N VAL A 15 -4.08 6.71 -13.80
CA VAL A 15 -5.06 6.23 -14.81
C VAL A 15 -4.66 6.69 -16.21
N ASN A 16 -4.07 7.88 -16.33
CA ASN A 16 -3.62 8.48 -17.59
C ASN A 16 -2.10 8.73 -17.57
N SER A 17 -1.49 8.74 -18.75
CA SER A 17 -0.07 9.03 -18.97
C SER A 17 0.20 10.51 -19.30
N GLU A 18 -0.84 11.35 -19.31
CA GLU A 18 -0.67 12.78 -19.55
C GLU A 18 0.16 13.46 -18.45
N PRO A 19 1.05 14.40 -18.84
CA PRO A 19 1.82 15.18 -17.89
C PRO A 19 0.94 15.96 -16.93
N THR A 20 1.21 15.78 -15.65
CA THR A 20 0.55 16.51 -14.55
C THR A 20 1.63 16.98 -13.59
N ARG A 21 1.28 17.94 -12.72
CA ARG A 21 2.18 18.39 -11.65
C ARG A 21 2.32 17.38 -10.50
N CYS A 22 1.58 16.28 -10.51
CA CYS A 22 1.60 15.30 -9.43
C CYS A 22 2.18 13.96 -9.91
N LEU A 23 3.00 13.36 -9.06
CA LEU A 23 3.62 12.05 -9.31
C LEU A 23 3.16 11.03 -8.27
N TYR A 24 2.94 9.82 -8.73
CA TYR A 24 2.79 8.60 -7.96
C TYR A 24 4.14 7.87 -7.96
N ALA A 25 4.74 7.70 -6.79
CA ALA A 25 6.06 7.10 -6.62
C ALA A 25 5.97 5.78 -5.85
N THR A 26 6.61 4.74 -6.40
CA THR A 26 6.66 3.38 -5.84
C THR A 26 8.08 2.85 -5.86
N GLY A 27 8.34 1.78 -5.11
CA GLY A 27 9.66 1.13 -5.11
C GLY A 27 10.65 1.76 -4.12
N TRP A 28 10.22 2.77 -3.36
CA TRP A 28 10.98 3.38 -2.27
C TRP A 28 10.52 2.84 -0.90
N PRO A 29 11.42 2.67 0.08
CA PRO A 29 11.07 2.29 1.45
C PRO A 29 10.14 3.31 2.12
N ALA A 30 9.18 2.82 2.90
CA ALA A 30 8.17 3.68 3.53
C ALA A 30 8.71 4.58 4.66
N GLU A 31 9.87 4.23 5.19
CA GLU A 31 10.51 4.93 6.33
C GLU A 31 11.45 6.06 5.89
N GLN A 32 11.57 6.29 4.58
CA GLN A 32 12.53 7.23 4.00
C GLN A 32 11.89 8.18 2.98
N PHE A 33 10.61 8.50 3.16
CA PHE A 33 9.90 9.39 2.24
C PHE A 33 10.44 10.83 2.28
N GLU A 34 11.02 11.25 3.40
CA GLU A 34 11.70 12.53 3.56
C GLU A 34 12.86 12.68 2.56
N TYR A 35 13.56 11.58 2.24
CA TYR A 35 14.62 11.60 1.24
C TYR A 35 14.09 11.85 -0.18
N LEU A 36 12.88 11.35 -0.50
CA LEU A 36 12.25 11.64 -1.79
C LEU A 36 11.93 13.13 -1.94
N GLN A 37 11.62 13.83 -0.86
CA GLN A 37 11.41 15.28 -0.91
C GLN A 37 12.69 16.02 -1.32
N VAL A 38 13.84 15.61 -0.79
CA VAL A 38 15.15 16.16 -1.18
C VAL A 38 15.47 15.85 -2.64
N LEU A 39 15.25 14.61 -3.08
CA LEU A 39 15.47 14.22 -4.47
C LEU A 39 14.58 15.00 -5.44
N PHE A 40 13.29 15.17 -5.11
CA PHE A 40 12.37 15.91 -5.96
C PHE A 40 12.68 17.40 -6.01
N ALA A 41 13.18 17.99 -4.92
CA ALA A 41 13.54 19.41 -4.88
C ALA A 41 14.62 19.80 -5.92
N ALA A 42 15.46 18.86 -6.35
CA ALA A 42 16.45 19.07 -7.41
C ALA A 42 15.82 19.38 -8.79
N TYR A 43 14.56 19.01 -9.01
CA TYR A 43 13.84 19.18 -10.27
C TYR A 43 12.84 20.36 -10.25
N GLY A 44 12.75 21.06 -9.12
CA GLY A 44 11.96 22.26 -8.95
C GLY A 44 11.21 22.31 -7.62
N PRO A 45 10.43 23.38 -7.37
CA PRO A 45 9.70 23.57 -6.14
C PRO A 45 8.65 22.47 -5.92
N VAL A 46 8.72 21.83 -4.75
CA VAL A 46 7.81 20.76 -4.33
C VAL A 46 6.84 21.32 -3.30
N GLU A 47 5.55 21.29 -3.60
CA GLU A 47 4.49 21.75 -2.70
C GLU A 47 4.18 20.72 -1.61
N LEU A 48 4.26 19.43 -1.95
CA LEU A 48 3.88 18.35 -1.05
C LEU A 48 4.55 17.03 -1.45
N VAL A 49 5.10 16.32 -0.47
CA VAL A 49 5.39 14.88 -0.58
C VAL A 49 4.71 14.20 0.58
N ARG A 50 3.94 13.14 0.31
CA ARG A 50 3.30 12.39 1.40
C ARG A 50 3.04 10.92 1.05
N PRO A 51 3.17 10.01 2.02
CA PRO A 51 2.70 8.65 1.86
C PRO A 51 1.17 8.60 1.72
N SER A 52 0.65 7.58 1.04
CA SER A 52 -0.81 7.37 1.01
C SER A 52 -1.36 6.92 2.36
N ASN A 53 -0.56 6.19 3.14
CA ASN A 53 -0.75 5.89 4.56
C ASN A 53 0.59 5.39 5.14
N LEU A 54 0.70 5.30 6.47
CA LEU A 54 1.92 4.89 7.17
C LEU A 54 2.43 3.48 6.77
N ALA A 55 1.56 2.63 6.24
CA ALA A 55 1.88 1.26 5.80
C ALA A 55 1.99 1.12 4.26
N SER A 56 1.96 2.23 3.52
CA SER A 56 1.95 2.21 2.05
C SER A 56 3.35 2.10 1.51
N SER A 57 3.54 1.22 0.53
CA SER A 57 4.79 1.10 -0.24
C SER A 57 4.91 2.16 -1.36
N TYR A 58 4.19 3.27 -1.23
CA TYR A 58 4.08 4.30 -2.25
C TYR A 58 3.67 5.65 -1.66
N CYS A 59 4.09 6.71 -2.32
CA CYS A 59 3.79 8.09 -1.95
C CYS A 59 3.34 8.90 -3.16
N PHE A 60 2.85 10.10 -2.87
CA PHE A 60 2.52 11.10 -3.85
C PHE A 60 3.42 12.32 -3.67
N ALA A 61 3.83 12.91 -4.78
CA ALA A 61 4.52 14.20 -4.81
C ALA A 61 3.72 15.19 -5.66
N MET A 62 3.71 16.46 -5.28
CA MET A 62 3.09 17.55 -6.03
C MET A 62 4.11 18.66 -6.20
N PHE A 63 4.41 18.98 -7.45
CA PHE A 63 5.27 20.09 -7.83
C PHE A 63 4.45 21.36 -8.05
N ALA A 64 5.10 22.50 -7.99
CA ALA A 64 4.48 23.77 -8.35
C ALA A 64 4.00 23.80 -9.81
N THR A 65 4.72 23.14 -10.73
CA THR A 65 4.41 23.12 -12.16
C THR A 65 4.54 21.73 -12.78
N ALA A 66 3.81 21.48 -13.87
CA ALA A 66 3.90 20.22 -14.61
C ALA A 66 5.30 19.95 -15.21
N PRO A 67 6.02 20.93 -15.79
CA PRO A 67 7.37 20.72 -16.29
C PRO A 67 8.36 20.20 -15.24
N CYS A 68 8.26 20.65 -13.99
CA CYS A 68 9.11 20.13 -12.90
C CYS A 68 8.85 18.64 -12.63
N ALA A 69 7.57 18.25 -12.59
CA ALA A 69 7.19 16.85 -12.43
C ALA A 69 7.64 15.99 -13.63
N GLN A 70 7.57 16.51 -14.85
CA GLN A 70 8.07 15.84 -16.05
C GLN A 70 9.59 15.63 -15.99
N ALA A 71 10.35 16.66 -15.58
CA ALA A 71 11.79 16.58 -15.43
C ALA A 71 12.18 15.54 -14.36
N ALA A 72 11.50 15.55 -13.21
CA ALA A 72 11.69 14.58 -12.15
C ALA A 72 11.39 13.14 -12.63
N LEU A 73 10.28 12.95 -13.37
CA LEU A 73 9.95 11.65 -13.94
C LEU A 73 11.02 11.19 -14.93
N ALA A 74 11.50 12.07 -15.81
CA ALA A 74 12.54 11.72 -16.78
C ALA A 74 13.89 11.36 -16.11
N GLY A 75 14.26 12.07 -15.05
CA GLY A 75 15.56 11.89 -14.39
C GLY A 75 15.61 10.77 -13.34
N LEU A 76 14.50 10.54 -12.62
CA LEU A 76 14.48 9.63 -11.46
C LEU A 76 13.77 8.30 -11.73
N ASN A 77 12.96 8.20 -12.78
CA ASN A 77 12.23 6.97 -13.04
C ASN A 77 13.19 5.83 -13.41
N ASN A 78 12.95 4.66 -12.83
CA ASN A 78 13.79 3.47 -12.88
C ASN A 78 15.17 3.58 -12.23
N MET A 79 15.45 4.65 -11.47
CA MET A 79 16.69 4.74 -10.70
C MET A 79 16.71 3.68 -9.59
N PRO A 80 17.86 3.02 -9.35
CA PRO A 80 17.99 2.07 -8.26
C PRO A 80 17.84 2.79 -6.91
N CYS A 81 17.09 2.19 -5.99
CA CYS A 81 17.03 2.65 -4.61
C CYS A 81 18.18 2.00 -3.85
N GLU A 82 19.29 2.72 -3.69
CA GLU A 82 20.46 2.25 -2.92
C GLU A 82 20.10 1.93 -1.46
N ALA A 83 19.10 2.63 -0.93
CA ALA A 83 18.61 2.43 0.42
C ALA A 83 17.70 1.20 0.59
N SER A 84 17.41 0.44 -0.49
CA SER A 84 16.61 -0.78 -0.41
C SER A 84 17.49 -2.03 -0.57
N PRO A 85 17.54 -2.93 0.43
CA PRO A 85 18.25 -4.21 0.31
C PRO A 85 17.65 -5.15 -0.75
N SER A 86 16.52 -4.78 -1.37
CA SER A 86 15.81 -5.59 -2.37
C SER A 86 16.03 -5.16 -3.83
N ALA A 87 17.03 -4.31 -4.11
CA ALA A 87 17.37 -3.81 -5.45
C ALA A 87 16.17 -3.21 -6.22
N ARG A 88 15.20 -2.64 -5.49
CA ARG A 88 14.01 -2.03 -6.08
C ARG A 88 14.39 -0.76 -6.83
N LYS A 89 13.73 -0.52 -7.95
CA LYS A 89 13.84 0.72 -8.72
C LYS A 89 12.71 1.66 -8.33
N LEU A 90 13.00 2.94 -8.27
CA LEU A 90 12.01 3.99 -8.12
C LEU A 90 11.15 4.05 -9.38
N CYS A 91 9.86 3.75 -9.26
CA CYS A 91 8.94 3.80 -10.39
C CYS A 91 7.98 4.98 -10.20
N LEU A 92 8.04 5.93 -11.15
CA LEU A 92 7.26 7.15 -11.18
C LEU A 92 6.19 7.08 -12.27
N ARG A 93 5.00 7.59 -11.96
CA ARG A 93 3.89 7.76 -12.92
C ARG A 93 3.15 9.05 -12.62
N TYR A 94 2.53 9.65 -13.63
CA TYR A 94 1.66 10.80 -13.42
C TYR A 94 0.43 10.43 -12.58
N SER A 95 -0.04 11.38 -11.78
CA SER A 95 -1.20 11.28 -10.89
C SER A 95 -1.99 12.57 -10.95
N ASN A 96 -3.28 12.54 -10.62
CA ASN A 96 -4.05 13.76 -10.45
C ASN A 96 -4.36 14.00 -8.97
N ALA A 97 -4.38 15.26 -8.58
CA ALA A 97 -4.80 15.70 -7.26
C ALA A 97 -5.96 16.68 -7.37
N THR A 98 -7.02 16.43 -6.62
CA THR A 98 -8.16 17.35 -6.48
C THR A 98 -8.27 17.76 -5.02
N MET A 99 -8.45 19.05 -4.76
CA MET A 99 -8.85 19.49 -3.42
C MET A 99 -10.27 19.00 -3.16
N GLN A 100 -10.45 18.23 -2.09
CA GLN A 100 -11.77 17.82 -1.63
C GLN A 100 -11.93 18.20 -0.15
N PRO A 101 -13.16 18.55 0.28
CA PRO A 101 -13.45 18.66 1.69
C PRO A 101 -13.13 17.32 2.36
N GLN A 102 -12.48 17.34 3.52
CA GLN A 102 -12.20 16.13 4.29
C GLN A 102 -13.51 15.47 4.71
N GLN A 103 -14.05 14.61 3.87
CA GLN A 103 -15.11 13.69 4.23
C GLN A 103 -14.45 12.57 5.02
N SER A 104 -14.37 12.73 6.34
CA SER A 104 -14.20 11.58 7.23
C SER A 104 -15.43 10.72 7.07
N ALA A 105 -15.40 9.80 6.09
CA ALA A 105 -16.35 8.71 6.05
C ALA A 105 -16.31 8.07 7.45
N PRO A 106 -17.46 7.89 8.13
CA PRO A 106 -17.46 7.17 9.38
C PRO A 106 -16.73 5.84 9.16
N PRO A 107 -15.91 5.38 10.14
CA PRO A 107 -15.26 4.10 10.01
C PRO A 107 -16.30 3.05 9.64
N PRO A 108 -15.97 2.11 8.73
CA PRO A 108 -16.93 1.12 8.29
C PRO A 108 -17.53 0.42 9.51
N ALA A 109 -18.86 0.35 9.58
CA ALA A 109 -19.53 -0.33 10.67
C ALA A 109 -19.05 -1.79 10.70
N THR A 110 -18.50 -2.21 11.84
CA THR A 110 -18.04 -3.58 12.03
C THR A 110 -19.21 -4.44 12.48
N ALA A 111 -19.53 -5.47 11.69
CA ALA A 111 -20.49 -6.49 12.11
C ALA A 111 -19.84 -7.42 13.13
N ARG A 112 -20.57 -7.71 14.22
CA ARG A 112 -20.18 -8.64 15.29
C ARG A 112 -21.02 -9.91 15.28
N THR A 113 -21.98 -10.03 14.38
CA THR A 113 -22.83 -11.21 14.18
C THR A 113 -23.00 -11.47 12.69
N SER A 114 -23.33 -12.73 12.33
CA SER A 114 -23.66 -13.10 10.96
C SER A 114 -24.86 -12.35 10.41
N ASP A 115 -25.89 -12.15 11.24
CA ASP A 115 -27.11 -11.44 10.86
C ASP A 115 -26.84 -9.99 10.49
N GLN A 116 -25.91 -9.32 11.20
CA GLN A 116 -25.48 -7.96 10.87
C GLN A 116 -24.78 -7.87 9.51
N LEU A 117 -24.13 -8.95 9.06
CA LEU A 117 -23.45 -8.98 7.78
C LEU A 117 -24.41 -9.34 6.62
N GLY A 118 -25.42 -10.16 6.88
CA GLY A 118 -26.44 -10.55 5.90
C GLY A 118 -25.90 -11.31 4.68
N VAL A 119 -24.70 -11.90 4.77
CA VAL A 119 -24.06 -12.63 3.66
C VAL A 119 -24.51 -14.10 3.67
N PRO A 120 -25.21 -14.59 2.63
CA PRO A 120 -25.65 -15.98 2.57
C PRO A 120 -24.48 -16.95 2.64
N GLY A 121 -24.60 -17.96 3.51
CA GLY A 121 -23.59 -19.01 3.70
C GLY A 121 -22.42 -18.64 4.62
N LEU A 122 -22.37 -17.41 5.17
CA LEU A 122 -21.35 -17.02 6.14
C LEU A 122 -21.91 -17.10 7.57
N GLN A 123 -21.21 -17.85 8.43
CA GLN A 123 -21.53 -17.96 9.86
C GLN A 123 -20.31 -17.56 10.71
N LEU A 124 -20.56 -16.87 11.82
CA LEU A 124 -19.57 -16.47 12.82
C LEU A 124 -19.87 -17.23 14.11
N LEU A 125 -18.97 -18.15 14.46
CA LEU A 125 -19.02 -18.92 15.69
C LEU A 125 -18.07 -18.27 16.70
N HIS A 126 -18.64 -17.70 17.77
CA HIS A 126 -17.85 -17.15 18.88
C HIS A 126 -17.33 -18.30 19.75
N ASP A 127 -16.17 -18.07 20.36
CA ASP A 127 -15.56 -18.99 21.34
C ASP A 127 -15.43 -20.44 20.84
N PHE A 128 -15.21 -20.62 19.53
CA PHE A 128 -15.05 -21.94 18.91
C PHE A 128 -13.81 -22.69 19.43
N VAL A 129 -12.78 -21.95 19.84
CA VAL A 129 -11.58 -22.48 20.52
C VAL A 129 -11.53 -21.94 21.93
N SER A 130 -11.11 -22.78 22.87
CA SER A 130 -10.82 -22.36 24.24
C SER A 130 -9.52 -21.56 24.31
N PRO A 131 -9.31 -20.74 25.37
CA PRO A 131 -8.06 -20.02 25.56
C PRO A 131 -6.82 -20.92 25.64
N GLY A 132 -6.96 -22.15 26.13
CA GLY A 132 -5.88 -23.14 26.16
C GLY A 132 -5.49 -23.63 24.76
N GLU A 133 -6.49 -24.00 23.96
CA GLU A 133 -6.29 -24.42 22.57
C GLU A 133 -5.71 -23.28 21.72
N GLU A 134 -6.11 -22.02 21.96
CA GLU A 134 -5.52 -20.86 21.29
C GLU A 134 -4.00 -20.77 21.53
N ILE A 135 -3.56 -20.93 22.78
CA ILE A 135 -2.13 -20.91 23.13
C ILE A 135 -1.38 -22.05 22.44
N GLU A 136 -1.95 -23.25 22.44
CA GLU A 136 -1.36 -24.42 21.77
C GLU A 136 -1.23 -24.19 20.26
N LEU A 137 -2.27 -23.67 19.60
CA LEU A 137 -2.26 -23.34 18.18
C LEU A 137 -1.21 -22.29 17.84
N LEU A 138 -1.10 -21.23 18.64
CA LEU A 138 -0.09 -20.17 18.46
C LEU A 138 1.33 -20.73 18.58
N ASN A 139 1.59 -21.58 19.57
CA ASN A 139 2.89 -22.20 19.78
C ASN A 139 3.27 -23.16 18.63
N ALA A 140 2.28 -23.91 18.11
CA ALA A 140 2.48 -24.83 17.01
C ALA A 140 2.89 -24.13 15.70
N VAL A 141 2.39 -22.92 15.44
CA VAL A 141 2.75 -22.14 14.24
C VAL A 141 3.96 -21.23 14.44
N ALA A 142 4.30 -20.86 15.68
CA ALA A 142 5.34 -19.87 15.97
C ALA A 142 6.69 -20.22 15.34
N HIS A 143 7.07 -21.50 15.37
CA HIS A 143 8.40 -21.99 14.98
C HIS A 143 8.44 -22.58 13.55
N GLY A 144 7.35 -22.44 12.79
CA GLY A 144 7.26 -22.93 11.42
C GLY A 144 8.10 -22.12 10.42
N PRO A 145 8.39 -22.68 9.22
CA PRO A 145 9.04 -21.95 8.15
C PRO A 145 8.08 -20.89 7.55
N TRP A 146 8.37 -19.63 7.84
CA TRP A 146 7.61 -18.48 7.38
C TRP A 146 8.10 -17.96 6.02
N GLN A 147 7.18 -17.78 5.07
CA GLN A 147 7.41 -17.00 3.85
C GLN A 147 7.06 -15.53 4.11
N HIS A 148 8.01 -14.62 3.92
CA HIS A 148 7.81 -13.20 4.13
C HIS A 148 7.38 -12.52 2.81
N LEU A 149 6.13 -12.06 2.76
CA LEU A 149 5.60 -11.23 1.69
C LEU A 149 5.73 -9.75 2.06
N ALA A 150 5.50 -8.87 1.09
CA ALA A 150 5.67 -7.42 1.23
C ALA A 150 4.90 -6.78 2.40
N LYS A 151 3.86 -7.41 2.94
CA LYS A 151 3.03 -6.87 4.04
C LYS A 151 2.73 -7.85 5.17
N ARG A 152 3.11 -9.13 5.05
CA ARG A 152 2.71 -10.19 5.98
C ARG A 152 3.64 -11.40 5.86
N ARG A 153 3.70 -12.21 6.91
CA ARG A 153 4.27 -13.56 6.87
C ARG A 153 3.17 -14.57 6.59
N VAL A 154 3.48 -15.62 5.85
CA VAL A 154 2.56 -16.69 5.48
C VAL A 154 3.25 -18.04 5.71
N GLN A 155 2.49 -19.00 6.24
CA GLN A 155 2.89 -20.39 6.32
C GLN A 155 1.84 -21.22 5.57
N HIS A 156 2.29 -22.16 4.74
CA HIS A 156 1.42 -23.08 4.01
C HIS A 156 1.58 -24.50 4.54
N PHE A 157 0.50 -25.28 4.51
CA PHE A 157 0.48 -26.68 4.92
C PHE A 157 -0.07 -27.54 3.75
N GLY A 158 0.61 -28.65 3.45
CA GLY A 158 0.28 -29.56 2.34
C GLY A 158 0.66 -29.04 0.95
N TRP A 159 0.08 -27.92 0.54
CA TRP A 159 0.35 -27.28 -0.75
C TRP A 159 0.79 -25.83 -0.55
N GLU A 160 1.87 -25.45 -1.20
CA GLU A 160 2.40 -24.10 -1.19
C GLU A 160 1.89 -23.29 -2.38
N PHE A 161 1.49 -22.06 -2.12
CA PHE A 161 1.11 -21.11 -3.16
C PHE A 161 2.32 -20.32 -3.67
N ASP A 162 2.56 -20.40 -4.98
CA ASP A 162 3.63 -19.69 -5.66
C ASP A 162 3.22 -18.25 -5.98
N TYR A 163 3.72 -17.34 -5.15
CA TYR A 163 3.52 -15.89 -5.30
C TYR A 163 4.33 -15.27 -6.46
N SER A 164 5.31 -15.98 -7.03
CA SER A 164 6.15 -15.46 -8.13
C SER A 164 5.43 -15.44 -9.48
N VAL A 165 4.47 -16.35 -9.68
CA VAL A 165 3.73 -16.47 -10.93
C VAL A 165 2.62 -15.43 -10.99
N ARG A 166 2.70 -14.47 -11.92
CA ARG A 166 1.64 -13.48 -12.18
C ARG A 166 0.63 -14.06 -13.18
N GLY A 167 -0.53 -14.55 -12.72
CA GLY A 167 -1.61 -15.07 -13.58
C GLY A 167 -2.67 -15.90 -12.83
N ARG A 168 -3.84 -16.12 -13.44
CA ARG A 168 -4.99 -16.87 -12.88
C ARG A 168 -5.03 -18.35 -13.33
N GLY A 169 -3.98 -19.12 -13.07
CA GLY A 169 -3.88 -20.54 -13.50
C GLY A 169 -3.63 -21.55 -12.37
N LEU A 170 -3.95 -22.82 -12.62
CA LEU A 170 -3.79 -23.96 -11.69
C LEU A 170 -2.32 -24.26 -11.31
N GLN A 171 -1.36 -23.73 -12.06
CA GLN A 171 0.09 -23.93 -11.92
C GLN A 171 0.73 -23.18 -10.72
N ARG A 172 -0.08 -22.68 -9.78
CA ARG A 172 0.40 -21.92 -8.61
C ARG A 172 0.58 -22.76 -7.35
N TRP A 173 0.16 -24.02 -7.37
CA TRP A 173 0.26 -24.89 -6.19
C TRP A 173 1.37 -25.89 -6.39
N LYS A 174 2.34 -25.91 -5.47
CA LYS A 174 3.41 -26.90 -5.42
C LYS A 174 3.24 -27.74 -4.17
N ARG A 175 3.31 -29.06 -4.28
CA ARG A 175 3.27 -29.93 -3.10
C ARG A 175 4.53 -29.70 -2.28
N ARG A 176 4.36 -29.56 -0.97
CA ARG A 176 5.47 -29.40 -0.02
C ARG A 176 6.09 -30.73 0.36
#